data_AF-A0A352CIB5-F1
#
_entry.id   AF-A0A352CIB5-F1
#
_cell.length_a   1.000
_cell.length_b   1.000
_cell.length_c   1.000
_cell.angle_alpha   90.00
_cell.angle_beta   90.00
_cell.angle_gamma   90.00
#
_symmetry.space_group_name_H-M   'P 1'
#
loop_
_entity.id
_entity.type
_entity.pdbx_description
1 polymer ?
#
loop_
_entity_poly.entity_id
_entity_poly.type
_entity_poly.pdbx_seq_one_letter_code
_entity_poly.pdbx_strand_id
1 'polypeptide(L)'
;MQNALVKKVLPHVLALLFFMAVAALFCLPAIQGNELDQHDNVSWKGMAQNSFEYKEAKGHFPLWNPNLFSGMPNYQVAMEGKSILPNMTNIFMLGLPKPMNFFFLACVCFYLLALLLGAAPLVATLVATGYAF
;
A
#
# COMPACT_ATOMS: atom_id res chain seq x y z
N MET A 1 -4.04 -19.83 36.92
CA MET A 1 -2.81 -19.05 36.65
C MET A 1 -3.04 -18.19 35.41
N GLN A 2 -3.45 -16.93 35.56
CA GLN A 2 -3.54 -16.02 34.41
C GLN A 2 -2.15 -15.42 34.16
N ASN A 3 -1.48 -15.88 33.10
CA ASN A 3 -0.15 -15.39 32.74
C ASN A 3 -0.20 -13.88 32.52
N ALA A 4 0.54 -13.10 33.31
CA ALA A 4 0.57 -11.65 33.25
C ALA A 4 0.97 -11.10 31.86
N LEU A 5 1.76 -11.87 31.11
CA LEU A 5 2.12 -11.56 29.72
C LEU A 5 0.90 -11.56 28.79
N VAL A 6 -0.03 -12.50 28.98
CA VAL A 6 -1.25 -12.58 28.16
C VAL A 6 -2.09 -11.33 28.34
N LYS A 7 -2.25 -10.85 29.59
CA LYS A 7 -3.00 -9.61 29.86
C LYS A 7 -2.39 -8.37 29.22
N LYS A 8 -1.07 -8.32 29.06
CA LYS A 8 -0.36 -7.19 28.42
C LYS A 8 -0.42 -7.26 26.89
N VAL A 9 -0.33 -8.46 26.30
CA VAL A 9 -0.32 -8.64 24.84
C VAL A 9 -1.74 -8.60 24.24
N LEU A 10 -2.74 -9.06 24.99
CA LEU A 10 -4.14 -9.11 24.56
C LEU A 10 -4.67 -7.80 23.94
N PRO A 11 -4.50 -6.61 24.54
CA PRO A 11 -5.01 -5.38 23.95
C PRO A 11 -4.37 -5.04 22.59
N HIS A 12 -3.11 -5.40 22.37
CA HIS A 12 -2.41 -5.15 21.11
C HIS A 12 -2.89 -6.10 20.00
N VAL A 13 -3.11 -7.37 20.33
CA VAL A 13 -3.67 -8.35 19.38
C VAL A 13 -5.10 -7.95 18.99
N LEU A 14 -5.91 -7.52 19.96
CA LEU A 14 -7.26 -7.01 19.70
C LEU A 14 -7.25 -5.77 18.81
N ALA A 15 -6.31 -4.84 19.01
CA ALA A 15 -6.15 -3.67 18.15
C ALA A 15 -5.79 -4.06 16.71
N LEU A 16 -4.87 -5.01 16.51
CA LEU A 16 -4.49 -5.49 15.18
C LEU A 16 -5.67 -6.17 14.45
N LEU A 17 -6.42 -7.02 15.15
CA LEU A 17 -7.62 -7.65 14.58
C LEU A 17 -8.69 -6.61 14.24
N PHE A 18 -8.85 -5.61 15.10
CA PHE A 18 -9.76 -4.49 14.85
C PHE A 18 -9.37 -3.70 13.60
N PHE A 19 -8.10 -3.32 13.44
CA PHE A 19 -7.63 -2.62 12.24
C PHE A 19 -7.86 -3.43 10.97
N MET A 20 -7.63 -4.75 11.02
CA MET A 20 -7.89 -5.63 9.88
C MET A 20 -9.37 -5.65 9.52
N ALA A 21 -10.27 -5.74 10.51
CA ALA A 21 -11.71 -5.74 10.28
C ALA A 21 -12.21 -4.40 9.69
N VAL A 22 -11.77 -3.27 10.25
CA VAL A 22 -12.16 -1.93 9.77
C VAL A 22 -11.62 -1.68 8.35
N ALA A 23 -10.36 -2.03 8.08
CA ALA A 23 -9.78 -1.90 6.75
C ALA A 23 -10.50 -2.76 5.71
N ALA A 24 -10.85 -4.00 6.06
CA ALA A 24 -11.62 -4.87 5.17
C ALA A 24 -13.03 -4.33 4.89
N LEU A 25 -13.70 -3.80 5.91
CA LEU A 25 -15.04 -3.21 5.78
C LEU A 25 -15.02 -1.94 4.94
N PHE A 26 -14.05 -1.06 5.15
CA PHE A 26 -13.89 0.16 4.37
C PHE A 26 -13.52 -0.14 2.91
N CYS A 27 -12.63 -1.10 2.68
CA CYS A 27 -12.20 -1.50 1.34
C CYS A 27 -13.08 -2.59 0.69
N LEU A 28 -14.27 -2.85 1.22
CA LEU A 28 -15.16 -3.90 0.72
C LEU A 28 -15.46 -3.77 -0.79
N PRO A 29 -15.75 -2.58 -1.35
CA PRO A 29 -15.97 -2.44 -2.79
C PRO A 29 -14.76 -2.88 -3.62
N ALA A 30 -13.56 -2.52 -3.17
CA ALA A 30 -12.32 -2.90 -3.85
C ALA A 30 -12.04 -4.40 -3.75
N ILE A 31 -12.35 -5.04 -2.62
CA ILE A 31 -12.23 -6.50 -2.45
C ILE A 31 -13.22 -7.24 -3.37
N GLN A 32 -14.39 -6.64 -3.63
CA GLN A 32 -15.39 -7.16 -4.56
C GLN A 32 -15.05 -6.95 -6.04
N GLY A 33 -13.91 -6.31 -6.34
CA GLY A 33 -13.44 -6.07 -7.71
C GLY A 33 -13.94 -4.76 -8.32
N ASN A 34 -14.59 -3.88 -7.55
CA ASN A 34 -14.91 -2.54 -8.02
C ASN A 34 -13.64 -1.69 -7.99
N GLU A 35 -13.23 -1.19 -9.15
CA GLU A 35 -12.10 -0.29 -9.29
C GLU A 35 -12.59 1.13 -9.57
N LEU A 36 -11.88 2.11 -9.02
CA LEU A 36 -12.14 3.52 -9.33
C LEU A 36 -11.42 3.89 -10.63
N ASP A 37 -12.15 4.42 -11.59
CA ASP A 37 -11.55 4.94 -12.81
C ASP A 37 -10.89 6.30 -12.55
N GLN A 38 -9.60 6.25 -12.22
CA GLN A 38 -8.81 7.44 -11.90
C GLN A 38 -8.21 8.02 -13.18
N HIS A 39 -8.47 9.31 -13.44
CA HIS A 39 -7.97 10.01 -14.62
C HIS A 39 -6.45 9.84 -14.78
N ASP A 40 -5.67 9.96 -13.70
CA ASP A 40 -4.21 9.81 -13.73
C ASP A 40 -3.78 8.41 -14.22
N ASN A 41 -4.49 7.36 -13.81
CA ASN A 41 -4.20 5.99 -14.24
C ASN A 41 -4.52 5.79 -15.73
N VAL A 42 -5.63 6.37 -16.20
CA VAL A 42 -6.00 6.35 -17.63
C VAL A 42 -4.97 7.11 -18.47
N SER A 43 -4.59 8.32 -18.05
CA SER A 43 -3.58 9.14 -18.71
C SER A 43 -2.22 8.44 -18.76
N TRP A 44 -1.79 7.86 -17.64
CA TRP A 44 -0.53 7.10 -17.56
C TRP A 44 -0.54 5.89 -18.49
N LYS A 45 -1.65 5.12 -18.55
CA LYS A 45 -1.78 4.01 -19.50
C LYS A 45 -1.60 4.47 -20.94
N GLY A 46 -2.23 5.57 -21.35
CA GLY A 46 -2.06 6.15 -22.68
C GLY A 46 -0.61 6.59 -22.96
N MET A 47 0.03 7.23 -21.99
CA MET A 47 1.43 7.68 -22.05
C MET A 47 2.42 6.51 -22.18
N ALA A 48 2.18 5.42 -21.46
CA ALA A 48 3.07 4.27 -21.39
C ALA A 48 2.84 3.24 -22.51
N GLN A 49 1.72 3.31 -23.24
CA GLN A 49 1.30 2.32 -24.23
C GLN A 49 2.39 2.00 -25.25
N ASN A 50 3.03 3.02 -25.83
CA ASN A 50 4.11 2.82 -26.80
C ASN A 50 5.33 2.09 -26.21
N SER A 51 5.65 2.35 -24.93
CA SER A 51 6.73 1.66 -24.22
C SER A 51 6.40 0.18 -24.00
N PHE A 52 5.14 -0.17 -23.77
CA PHE A 52 4.69 -1.57 -23.67
C PHE A 52 4.75 -2.30 -25.02
N GLU A 53 4.29 -1.67 -26.10
CA GLU A 53 4.40 -2.21 -27.46
C GLU A 53 5.85 -2.46 -27.87
N TYR A 54 6.75 -1.51 -27.56
CA TYR A 54 8.18 -1.67 -27.79
C TYR A 54 8.75 -2.86 -27.01
N LYS A 55 8.35 -3.03 -25.75
CA LYS A 55 8.78 -4.15 -24.92
C LYS A 55 8.31 -5.49 -25.48
N GLU A 56 7.08 -5.57 -25.97
CA GLU A 56 6.57 -6.80 -26.58
C GLU A 56 7.41 -7.19 -27.81
N ALA A 57 7.82 -6.21 -28.62
CA ALA A 57 8.63 -6.44 -29.83
C ALA A 57 10.13 -6.69 -29.56
N LYS A 58 10.71 -6.11 -28.52
CA LYS A 58 12.17 -6.10 -28.27
C LYS A 58 12.60 -6.83 -27.00
N GLY A 59 11.65 -7.24 -26.17
CA GLY A 59 11.90 -7.93 -24.90
C GLY A 59 12.33 -7.04 -23.74
N HIS A 60 12.44 -5.72 -23.92
CA HIS A 60 12.80 -4.77 -22.87
C HIS A 60 12.12 -3.41 -23.08
N PHE A 61 11.93 -2.64 -22.00
CA PHE A 61 11.41 -1.28 -22.11
C PHE A 61 12.40 -0.33 -22.81
N PRO A 62 11.92 0.66 -23.58
CA PRO A 62 12.78 1.67 -24.18
C PRO A 62 13.28 2.65 -23.12
N LEU A 63 14.49 3.22 -23.31
CA LEU A 63 15.03 4.26 -22.42
C LEU A 63 14.45 5.64 -22.71
N TRP A 64 14.00 5.88 -23.94
CA TRP A 64 13.42 7.14 -24.40
C TRP A 64 12.02 6.90 -24.99
N ASN A 65 11.04 7.70 -24.58
CA ASN A 65 9.68 7.66 -25.11
C ASN A 65 9.46 8.88 -26.02
N PRO A 66 9.37 8.69 -27.35
CA PRO A 66 9.24 9.80 -28.31
C PRO A 66 7.84 10.43 -28.31
N ASN A 67 6.82 9.71 -27.81
CA ASN A 67 5.43 10.15 -27.85
C ASN A 67 5.04 10.98 -26.62
N LEU A 68 5.96 11.13 -25.66
CA LEU A 68 5.77 11.91 -24.45
C LEU A 68 6.44 13.27 -24.58
N PHE A 69 5.69 14.38 -24.62
CA PHE A 69 6.23 15.75 -24.62
C PHE A 69 7.40 15.98 -25.61
N SER A 70 7.23 15.56 -26.87
CA SER A 70 8.28 15.61 -27.92
C SER A 70 9.52 14.75 -27.65
N GLY A 71 9.44 13.85 -26.68
CA GLY A 71 10.53 13.00 -26.22
C GLY A 71 10.85 13.22 -24.75
N MET A 72 10.73 12.17 -23.93
CA MET A 72 11.20 12.17 -22.54
C MET A 72 11.85 10.83 -22.20
N PRO A 73 12.83 10.79 -21.29
CA PRO A 73 13.30 9.54 -20.74
C PRO A 73 12.19 8.74 -20.03
N ASN A 74 12.17 7.43 -20.26
CA ASN A 74 11.07 6.55 -19.86
C ASN A 74 11.17 6.08 -18.38
N TYR A 75 12.21 6.49 -17.64
CA TYR A 75 12.46 6.06 -16.25
C TYR A 75 11.37 6.52 -15.26
N GLN A 76 10.66 7.61 -15.55
CA GLN A 76 9.52 8.10 -14.74
C GLN A 76 8.17 7.57 -15.22
N VAL A 77 8.11 6.82 -16.33
CA VAL A 77 6.84 6.40 -16.95
C VAL A 77 6.67 4.89 -16.85
N ALA A 78 7.54 4.10 -17.48
CA ALA A 78 7.43 2.64 -17.51
C ALA A 78 8.80 2.01 -17.76
N MET A 79 9.48 1.59 -16.70
CA MET A 79 10.81 0.97 -16.79
C MET A 79 10.91 -0.21 -15.83
N GLU A 80 11.68 -1.22 -16.23
CA GLU A 80 12.09 -2.30 -15.34
C GLU A 80 13.42 -1.96 -14.69
N GLY A 81 13.42 -1.88 -13.36
CA GLY A 81 14.63 -1.75 -12.55
C GLY A 81 14.92 -3.06 -11.82
N LYS A 82 16.18 -3.51 -11.87
CA LYS A 82 16.67 -4.54 -10.94
C LYS A 82 17.09 -3.83 -9.66
N SER A 83 16.32 -4.02 -8.60
CA SER A 83 16.72 -3.60 -7.25
C SER A 83 17.61 -4.67 -6.63
N ILE A 84 18.70 -4.25 -5.99
CA ILE A 84 19.53 -5.12 -5.13
C ILE A 84 18.81 -5.39 -3.81
N LEU A 85 17.90 -4.49 -3.42
CA LEU A 85 17.12 -4.61 -2.19
C LEU A 85 15.93 -5.56 -2.39
N PRO A 86 15.57 -6.33 -1.34
CA PRO A 86 14.35 -7.14 -1.36
C PRO A 86 13.13 -6.26 -1.62
N ASN A 87 12.06 -6.86 -2.14
CA ASN A 87 10.80 -6.15 -2.40
C ASN A 87 10.16 -5.72 -1.08
N MET A 88 10.56 -4.55 -0.61
CA MET A 88 10.14 -3.98 0.66
C MET A 88 8.64 -3.71 0.68
N THR A 89 8.05 -3.43 -0.49
CA THR A 89 6.62 -3.27 -0.66
C THR A 89 5.88 -4.55 -0.27
N ASN A 90 6.33 -5.72 -0.74
CA ASN A 90 5.72 -7.00 -0.34
C ASN A 90 5.88 -7.28 1.16
N ILE A 91 7.02 -6.92 1.74
CA ILE A 91 7.30 -7.11 3.17
C ILE A 91 6.32 -6.27 4.02
N PHE A 92 6.20 -4.98 3.72
CA PHE A 92 5.34 -4.08 4.49
C PHE A 92 3.85 -4.25 4.21
N MET A 93 3.47 -4.73 3.02
CA MET A 93 2.07 -4.96 2.68
C MET A 93 1.52 -6.27 3.24
N LEU A 94 2.36 -7.15 3.79
CA LEU A 94 1.96 -8.39 4.48
C LEU A 94 1.03 -9.30 3.63
N GLY A 95 1.09 -9.19 2.30
CA GLY A 95 0.22 -9.93 1.37
C GLY A 95 -1.24 -9.46 1.32
N LEU A 96 -1.60 -8.35 1.96
CA LEU A 96 -2.95 -7.80 1.92
C LEU A 96 -3.24 -7.14 0.55
N PRO A 97 -4.46 -7.26 0.01
CA PRO A 97 -4.85 -6.63 -1.24
C PRO A 97 -4.79 -5.09 -1.16
N LYS A 98 -4.48 -4.45 -2.29
CA LYS A 98 -4.63 -2.99 -2.43
C LYS A 98 -6.13 -2.65 -2.57
N PRO A 99 -6.62 -1.55 -1.96
CA PRO A 99 -5.90 -0.56 -1.16
C PRO A 99 -5.84 -0.88 0.35
N MET A 100 -6.45 -1.99 0.79
CA MET A 100 -6.56 -2.37 2.22
C MET A 100 -5.21 -2.40 2.94
N ASN A 101 -4.15 -2.84 2.26
CA ASN A 101 -2.80 -2.88 2.81
C ASN A 101 -2.27 -1.51 3.27
N PHE A 102 -2.59 -0.42 2.56
CA PHE A 102 -2.15 0.92 2.93
C PHE A 102 -2.84 1.40 4.21
N PHE A 103 -4.15 1.20 4.31
CA PHE A 103 -4.93 1.55 5.51
C PHE A 103 -4.48 0.75 6.73
N PHE A 104 -4.31 -0.56 6.57
CA PHE A 104 -3.83 -1.42 7.66
C PHE A 104 -2.43 -1.00 8.14
N LEU A 105 -1.51 -0.74 7.21
CA LEU A 105 -0.16 -0.30 7.54
C LEU A 105 -0.17 1.07 8.24
N ALA A 106 -0.99 2.01 7.77
CA ALA A 106 -1.15 3.33 8.40
C ALA A 106 -1.65 3.21 9.85
N CYS A 107 -2.68 2.38 10.09
CA CYS A 107 -3.16 2.07 11.44
C CYS A 107 -2.03 1.52 12.33
N VAL A 108 -1.26 0.53 11.85
CA VAL A 108 -0.17 -0.08 12.64
C VAL A 108 0.92 0.94 12.97
N CYS A 109 1.37 1.71 11.98
CA CYS A 109 2.40 2.72 12.17
C CYS A 109 1.96 3.81 13.17
N PHE A 110 0.74 4.32 13.02
CA PHE A 110 0.22 5.36 13.91
C PHE A 110 -0.08 4.82 15.31
N TYR A 111 -0.54 3.57 15.41
CA TYR A 111 -0.73 2.89 16.68
C TYR A 111 0.58 2.76 17.47
N LEU A 112 1.65 2.31 16.80
CA LEU A 112 2.98 2.24 17.41
C LEU A 112 3.46 3.62 17.86
N LEU A 113 3.27 4.65 17.04
CA LEU A 113 3.58 6.03 17.41
C LEU A 113 2.82 6.47 18.66
N ALA A 114 1.50 6.23 18.71
CA ALA A 114 0.67 6.61 19.85
C ALA A 114 1.10 5.89 21.14
N LEU A 115 1.47 4.60 21.06
CA LEU A 115 2.04 3.87 22.20
C LEU A 115 3.37 4.45 22.66
N LEU A 116 4.27 4.81 21.74
CA LEU A 116 5.56 5.44 22.07
C LEU A 116 5.40 6.81 22.73
N LEU A 117 4.33 7.53 22.39
CA LEU A 117 3.95 8.79 23.04
C LEU A 117 3.27 8.59 24.41
N GLY A 118 3.08 7.35 24.86
CA GLY A 118 2.52 7.04 26.18
C GLY A 118 1.00 6.91 26.22
N ALA A 119 0.32 6.86 25.06
CA ALA A 119 -1.12 6.62 25.04
C ALA A 119 -1.48 5.20 25.50
N ALA A 120 -2.58 5.07 26.23
CA ALA A 120 -3.12 3.75 26.58
C ALA A 120 -3.55 2.99 25.31
N PRO A 121 -3.47 1.64 25.28
CA PRO A 121 -3.75 0.85 24.06
C PRO A 121 -5.11 1.15 23.40
N LEU A 122 -6.14 1.42 24.20
CA LEU A 122 -7.47 1.76 23.67
C LEU A 122 -7.47 3.13 22.98
N VAL A 123 -6.86 4.14 23.60
CA VAL A 123 -6.73 5.49 23.01
C VAL A 123 -5.88 5.42 21.75
N ALA A 124 -4.75 4.71 21.79
CA ALA A 124 -3.89 4.50 20.63
C ALA A 124 -4.66 3.85 19.46
N THR A 125 -5.56 2.90 19.73
CA THR A 125 -6.38 2.24 18.71
C THR A 125 -7.33 3.23 18.03
N LEU A 126 -8.02 4.06 18.82
CA LEU A 126 -8.95 5.05 18.30
C LEU A 126 -8.24 6.13 17.47
N VAL A 127 -7.12 6.65 17.96
CA VAL A 127 -6.36 7.69 17.24
C VAL A 127 -5.77 7.13 15.95
N ALA A 128 -5.22 5.91 15.97
CA ALA A 128 -4.69 5.27 14.77
C ALA A 128 -5.78 5.06 13.70
N THR A 129 -6.98 4.67 14.12
CA THR A 129 -8.12 4.50 13.21
C THR A 129 -8.57 5.83 12.62
N GLY A 130 -8.69 6.88 13.45
CA GLY A 130 -9.06 8.22 12.98
C GLY A 130 -7.99 8.91 12.12
N TYR A 131 -6.74 8.44 12.16
CA TYR A 131 -5.69 8.92 11.25
C TYR A 131 -5.73 8.20 9.90
N ALA A 132 -6.02 6.89 9.89
CA ALA A 132 -5.91 6.07 8.69
C ALA A 132 -7.13 6.20 7.76
N PHE A 133 -8.32 6.42 8.31
CA PHE A 133 -9.60 6.51 7.57
C PHE A 133 -10.17 7.93 7.66
#